data_AF-A0A3N5GHR3-F1
#
_entry.id   AF-A0A3N5GHR3-F1
#
_cell.length_a   1.000
_cell.length_b   1.000
_cell.length_c   1.000
_cell.angle_alpha   90.00
_cell.angle_beta   90.00
_cell.angle_gamma   90.00
#
_symmetry.space_group_name_H-M   'P 1'
#
loop_
_entity.id
_entity.type
_entity.pdbx_description
1 polymer ?
#
loop_
_entity_poly.entity_id
_entity_poly.type
_entity_poly.pdbx_seq_one_letter_code
_entity_poly.pdbx_strand_id
1 'polypeptide(L)'
;EMENLTFADPRVAERMSRLKLLKVDVTSNSSADRELLKRFQLFGPPGILLFDATGTEAVAGRVIGYQPPEAFLERLDRVLGI
;
A
#
# COMPACT_ATOMS: atom_id res chain seq x y z
N GLU A 1 -9.56 4.02 7.79
CA GLU A 1 -8.99 5.38 7.63
C GLU A 1 -8.47 5.61 6.22
N MET A 2 -7.51 4.82 5.73
CA MET A 2 -6.98 4.94 4.36
C MET A 2 -8.07 5.01 3.27
N GLU A 3 -9.04 4.09 3.30
CA GLU A 3 -10.13 4.05 2.30
C GLU A 3 -10.98 5.32 2.28
N ASN A 4 -11.26 5.90 3.45
CA ASN A 4 -12.18 7.04 3.59
C ASN A 4 -11.49 8.39 3.45
N LEU A 5 -10.20 8.48 3.79
CA LEU A 5 -9.47 9.75 3.88
C LEU A 5 -8.42 9.89 2.78
N THR A 6 -7.71 8.82 2.46
CA THR A 6 -6.54 8.84 1.57
C THR A 6 -6.92 8.41 0.16
N PHE A 7 -7.53 7.23 0.03
CA PHE A 7 -7.88 6.65 -1.28
C PHE A 7 -9.07 7.35 -1.92
N ALA A 8 -9.92 8.00 -1.12
CA ALA A 8 -11.03 8.81 -1.59
C ALA A 8 -10.58 10.14 -2.21
N ASP A 9 -9.32 10.58 -2.00
CA ASP A 9 -8.79 11.77 -2.66
C ASP A 9 -8.68 11.51 -4.17
N PRO A 10 -9.32 12.33 -5.04
CA PRO A 10 -9.31 12.12 -6.49
C PRO A 10 -7.91 12.02 -7.09
N ARG A 11 -6.94 12.77 -6.54
CA ARG A 11 -5.53 12.76 -6.99
C ARG A 11 -4.88 11.41 -6.70
N VAL A 12 -5.21 10.81 -5.56
CA VAL A 12 -4.72 9.49 -5.15
C VAL A 12 -5.37 8.42 -6.02
N ALA A 13 -6.68 8.46 -6.18
CA ALA A 13 -7.43 7.52 -7.02
C ALA A 13 -6.93 7.51 -8.47
N GLU A 14 -6.63 8.68 -9.04
CA GLU A 14 -6.03 8.81 -10.37
C GLU A 14 -4.71 8.05 -10.49
N ARG A 15 -3.77 8.25 -9.56
CA ARG A 15 -2.47 7.56 -9.57
C ARG A 15 -2.59 6.07 -9.31
N MET A 16 -3.48 5.67 -8.39
CA MET A 16 -3.77 4.27 -8.12
C MET A 16 -4.38 3.55 -9.33
N SER A 17 -5.15 4.24 -10.18
CA SER A 17 -5.72 3.66 -11.41
C SER A 17 -4.66 3.22 -12.43
N ARG A 18 -3.43 3.74 -12.30
CA ARG A 18 -2.27 3.38 -13.13
C ARG A 18 -1.52 2.15 -12.61
N LEU A 19 -1.91 1.63 -11.44
CA LEU A 19 -1.27 0.51 -10.78
C LEU A 19 -2.17 -0.73 -10.81
N LYS A 20 -1.55 -1.90 -10.68
CA LYS A 20 -2.29 -3.13 -10.35
C LYS A 20 -2.56 -3.18 -8.86
N LEU A 21 -3.81 -3.00 -8.47
CA LEU A 21 -4.23 -3.00 -7.07
C LEU A 21 -4.52 -4.42 -6.58
N LEU A 22 -3.89 -4.81 -5.47
CA LEU A 22 -4.14 -6.07 -4.78
C LEU A 22 -4.54 -5.76 -3.33
N LYS A 23 -5.69 -6.30 -2.91
CA LYS A 23 -6.16 -6.23 -1.53
C LYS A 23 -6.18 -7.64 -0.96
N VAL A 24 -5.49 -7.83 0.16
CA VAL A 24 -5.51 -9.09 0.89
C VAL A 24 -6.24 -8.85 2.20
N ASP A 25 -7.31 -9.61 2.42
CA ASP A 25 -8.04 -9.61 3.68
C ASP A 25 -7.38 -10.61 4.65
N VAL A 26 -6.81 -10.08 5.74
CA VAL A 26 -6.17 -10.86 6.81
C VAL A 26 -7.00 -10.86 8.09
N THR A 27 -8.28 -10.50 8.02
CA THR A 27 -9.19 -10.40 9.18
C THR A 27 -9.28 -11.72 9.94
N SER A 28 -9.16 -12.86 9.24
CA SER A 28 -9.21 -14.19 9.87
C SER A 28 -8.01 -14.50 10.76
N ASN A 29 -6.89 -13.81 10.55
CA ASN A 29 -5.61 -14.03 11.24
C ASN A 29 -5.18 -15.51 11.23
N SER A 30 -5.39 -16.17 10.08
CA SER A 30 -5.02 -17.56 9.86
C SER A 30 -3.50 -17.77 9.93
N SER A 31 -3.03 -19.02 9.94
CA SER A 31 -1.58 -19.31 9.85
C SER A 31 -0.96 -18.71 8.60
N ALA A 32 -1.65 -18.80 7.46
CA ALA A 32 -1.21 -18.23 6.19
C ALA A 32 -1.18 -16.70 6.24
N ASP A 33 -2.17 -16.06 6.88
CA ASP A 33 -2.22 -14.60 7.05
C ASP A 33 -1.00 -14.12 7.87
N ARG A 34 -0.69 -14.83 8.96
CA ARG A 34 0.46 -14.54 9.84
C ARG A 34 1.79 -14.74 9.11
N GLU A 35 1.91 -15.78 8.29
CA GLU A 35 3.10 -16.03 7.47
C GLU A 35 3.29 -14.95 6.41
N LEU A 36 2.20 -14.52 5.76
CA LEU A 36 2.23 -13.43 4.80
C LEU A 36 2.69 -12.12 5.45
N LEU A 37 2.10 -11.76 6.59
CA LEU A 37 2.49 -10.57 7.35
C LEU A 37 3.97 -10.62 7.77
N LYS A 38 4.43 -11.77 8.28
CA LYS A 38 5.85 -11.98 8.63
C LYS A 38 6.78 -11.84 7.43
N ARG A 39 6.41 -12.42 6.27
CA ARG A 39 7.21 -12.34 5.03
C ARG A 39 7.47 -10.90 4.62
N PHE A 40 6.48 -10.03 4.78
CA PHE A 40 6.60 -8.61 4.46
C PHE A 40 6.95 -7.73 5.66
N GLN A 41 7.29 -8.34 6.80
CA GLN A 41 7.64 -7.64 8.05
C GLN A 41 6.56 -6.65 8.52
N LEU A 42 5.30 -6.98 8.28
CA LEU A 42 4.14 -6.23 8.73
C LEU A 42 3.66 -6.77 10.08
N PHE A 43 3.48 -5.90 11.07
CA PHE A 43 2.96 -6.27 12.38
C PHE A 43 1.43 -6.36 12.41
N GLY A 44 0.77 -5.69 11.47
CA GLY A 44 -0.68 -5.69 11.31
C GLY A 44 -1.14 -4.68 10.25
N PRO A 45 -2.41 -4.72 9.86
CA PRO A 45 -2.99 -3.75 8.95
C PRO A 45 -3.25 -2.39 9.64
N PRO A 46 -3.36 -1.28 8.86
CA PRO A 46 -3.12 -1.22 7.41
C PRO A 46 -1.62 -1.23 7.10
N GLY A 47 -1.22 -2.12 6.19
CA GLY A 47 0.12 -2.17 5.61
C GLY A 47 0.01 -2.12 4.09
N ILE A 48 0.61 -1.10 3.48
CA ILE A 48 0.62 -0.94 2.01
C ILE A 48 2.04 -1.11 1.53
N LEU A 49 2.19 -2.01 0.57
CA LEU A 49 3.45 -2.30 -0.10
C LEU A 49 3.32 -1.80 -1.54
N LEU A 50 4.33 -1.08 -2.02
CA LEU A 50 4.39 -0.60 -3.39
C LEU A 50 5.51 -1.32 -4.12
N PHE A 51 5.22 -1.75 -5.35
CA PHE A 51 6.15 -2.47 -6.19
C PHE A 51 6.32 -1.69 -7.50
N ASP A 52 7.55 -1.65 -8.00
CA ASP A 52 7.82 -1.09 -9.32
C ASP A 52 7.41 -2.05 -10.44
N ALA A 53 7.57 -1.61 -11.69
CA ALA A 53 7.22 -2.41 -12.88
C ALA A 53 8.04 -3.71 -13.02
N THR A 54 9.19 -3.83 -12.34
CA THR A 54 10.00 -5.05 -12.31
C THR A 54 9.52 -6.06 -11.26
N GLY A 55 8.56 -5.68 -10.43
CA GLY A 55 8.10 -6.46 -9.28
C GLY A 55 9.01 -6.33 -8.07
N THR A 56 9.96 -5.38 -8.09
CA THR A 56 10.81 -5.09 -6.94
C THR A 56 10.05 -4.19 -5.98
N GLU A 57 10.06 -4.57 -4.70
CA GLU A 57 9.40 -3.78 -3.67
C GLU A 57 10.15 -2.46 -3.44
N ALA A 58 9.44 -1.33 -3.53
CA ALA A 58 9.95 -0.04 -3.10
C ALA A 58 9.87 0.03 -1.57
N VAL A 59 10.79 -0.64 -0.87
CA VAL A 59 10.76 -0.79 0.61
C VAL A 59 10.69 0.56 1.34
N ALA A 60 11.37 1.59 0.82
CA ALA A 60 11.29 2.96 1.37
C ALA A 60 9.90 3.62 1.22
N GLY A 61 9.05 3.06 0.37
CA GLY A 61 7.66 3.47 0.13
C GLY A 61 6.63 2.69 0.94
N ARG A 62 7.04 1.79 1.86
CA ARG A 62 6.10 1.11 2.76
C ARG A 62 5.27 2.14 3.54
N VAL A 63 3.99 1.85 3.67
CA VAL A 63 3.07 2.60 4.54
C VAL A 63 2.61 1.66 5.64
N ILE A 64 2.81 2.10 6.88
CA ILE A 64 2.37 1.40 8.08
C ILE A 64 1.42 2.34 8.82
N GLY A 65 0.19 1.91 9.03
CA GLY A 65 -0.84 2.75 9.65
C GLY A 65 -1.45 3.76 8.66
N TYR A 66 -2.10 4.78 9.22
CA TYR A 66 -2.70 5.85 8.45
C TYR A 66 -1.64 6.77 7.84
N GLN A 67 -1.93 7.27 6.63
CA GLN A 67 -1.12 8.27 5.96
C GLN A 67 -2.01 9.26 5.20
N PRO A 68 -1.80 10.58 5.34
CA PRO A 68 -2.60 11.58 4.63
C PRO A 68 -2.36 11.53 3.10
N PRO A 69 -3.32 12.04 2.29
CA PRO A 69 -3.23 12.04 0.83
C PRO A 69 -1.89 12.57 0.30
N GLU A 70 -1.43 13.70 0.81
CA GLU A 70 -0.22 14.40 0.33
C GLU A 70 1.02 13.51 0.42
N ALA A 71 1.24 12.88 1.58
CA ALA A 71 2.38 12.00 1.78
C ALA A 71 2.27 10.72 0.94
N PHE A 72 1.04 10.26 0.64
CA PHE A 72 0.80 9.06 -0.15
C PHE A 72 1.03 9.32 -1.64
N LEU A 73 0.65 10.49 -2.13
CA LEU A 73 0.94 10.95 -3.49
C LEU A 73 2.45 10.92 -3.78
N GLU A 74 3.29 11.45 -2.89
CA GLU A 74 4.75 11.43 -3.06
C GLU A 74 5.32 10.01 -3.25
N ARG A 75 4.73 9.01 -2.60
CA ARG A 75 5.15 7.61 -2.74
C ARG A 75 4.68 7.01 -4.06
N LEU A 76 3.44 7.32 -4.47
CA LEU A 76 2.90 6.87 -5.75
C LEU A 76 3.68 7.48 -6.91
N ASP A 77 4.01 8.77 -6.84
CA ASP A 77 4.76 9.47 -7.89
C ASP A 77 6.16 8.87 -8.04
N ARG A 78 6.84 8.54 -6.93
CA ARG A 78 8.13 7.82 -6.96
C ARG A 78 8.05 6.46 -7.64
N VAL A 79 6.98 5.70 -7.39
CA VAL A 79 6.78 4.36 -7.97
C VAL A 79 6.38 4.43 -9.44
N LEU A 80 5.62 5.45 -9.81
CA LEU A 80 5.18 5.73 -11.18
C LEU A 80 6.27 6.44 -12.01
N GLY A 81 7.32 6.96 -11.37
CA GLY A 81 8.40 7.70 -12.01
C GLY A 81 7.95 9.03 -12.62
N ILE A 82 7.00 9.73 -11.97
CA ILE A 82 6.47 11.03 -12.41
C ILE A 82 6.82 12.16 -11.45
#